data_AF-A0A7X9BX95-F1
#
_entry.id   AF-A0A7X9BX95-F1
#
_cell.length_a   1.000
_cell.length_b   1.000
_cell.length_c   1.000
_cell.angle_alpha   90.00
_cell.angle_beta   90.00
_cell.angle_gamma   90.00
#
_symmetry.space_group_name_H-M   'P 1'
#
loop_
_entity.id
_entity.type
_entity.pdbx_description
1 polymer ?
#
loop_
_entity_poly.entity_id
_entity_poly.type
_entity_poly.pdbx_seq_one_letter_code
_entity_poly.pdbx_strand_id
1 'polypeptide(L)'
;MSVLGTAHQLAQEIKDSEEYRFFIFAKEALKNDETNYKIIRDFQIKQMEIQQAQLFGLDISGEKQQEMEQLYSLLSLNPAARTYLEAEFKISRLINDVQRIIGEAIIDALPIGFEDDEEPEYYS
;
A
#
# COMPACT_ATOMS: atom_id res chain seq x y z
N MET A 1 -29.75 -1.99 -8.54
CA MET A 1 -28.42 -2.65 -8.53
C MET A 1 -28.23 -3.29 -7.16
N SER A 2 -27.58 -4.45 -7.08
CA SER A 2 -27.17 -5.04 -5.80
C SER A 2 -25.82 -4.46 -5.36
N VAL A 3 -25.50 -4.53 -4.07
CA VAL A 3 -24.19 -4.08 -3.53
C VAL A 3 -23.03 -4.78 -4.25
N LEU A 4 -23.15 -6.09 -4.53
CA LEU A 4 -22.16 -6.85 -5.29
C LEU A 4 -22.05 -6.36 -6.75
N GLY A 5 -23.16 -5.97 -7.38
CA GLY A 5 -23.13 -5.38 -8.71
C GLY A 5 -22.38 -4.05 -8.73
N THR A 6 -22.63 -3.18 -7.75
CA THR A 6 -21.91 -1.93 -7.58
C THR A 6 -20.42 -2.15 -7.28
N ALA A 7 -20.07 -3.15 -6.46
CA ALA A 7 -18.68 -3.50 -6.19
C ALA A 7 -17.93 -3.99 -7.45
N HIS A 8 -18.59 -4.77 -8.30
CA HIS A 8 -18.01 -5.16 -9.60
C HIS A 8 -17.83 -3.98 -10.53
N GLN A 9 -18.79 -3.05 -10.56
CA GLN A 9 -18.67 -1.81 -11.33
C GLN A 9 -17.51 -0.96 -10.81
N LEU A 10 -17.40 -0.77 -9.49
CA LEU A 10 -16.29 -0.05 -8.86
C LEU A 10 -14.94 -0.67 -9.21
N ALA A 11 -14.83 -2.00 -9.19
CA ALA A 11 -13.61 -2.70 -9.60
C ALA A 11 -13.24 -2.44 -11.07
N GLN A 12 -14.24 -2.26 -11.95
CA GLN A 12 -14.02 -1.89 -13.34
C GLN A 12 -13.58 -0.43 -13.47
N GLU A 13 -14.24 0.49 -12.77
CA GLU A 13 -13.87 1.91 -12.74
C GLU A 13 -12.45 2.12 -12.21
N ILE A 14 -12.04 1.38 -11.18
CA ILE A 14 -10.65 1.37 -10.68
C ILE A 14 -9.67 0.94 -11.77
N LYS A 15 -9.98 -0.11 -12.56
CA LYS A 15 -9.11 -0.55 -13.66
C LYS A 15 -9.02 0.46 -14.80
N ASP A 16 -10.09 1.23 -15.01
CA ASP A 16 -10.16 2.24 -16.06
C ASP A 16 -9.58 3.60 -15.60
N SER A 17 -9.31 3.76 -14.30
CA SER A 17 -8.70 4.96 -13.71
C SER A 17 -7.32 5.28 -14.29
N GLU A 18 -6.97 6.57 -14.27
CA GLU A 18 -5.66 7.03 -14.72
C GLU A 18 -4.54 6.47 -13.84
N GLU A 19 -4.78 6.35 -12.54
CA GLU A 19 -3.84 5.81 -11.55
C GLU A 19 -3.49 4.35 -11.87
N TYR A 20 -4.50 3.51 -12.14
CA TYR A 20 -4.27 2.10 -12.47
C TYR A 20 -3.53 1.96 -13.80
N ARG A 21 -3.98 2.68 -14.84
CA ARG A 21 -3.35 2.64 -16.16
C ARG A 21 -1.91 3.12 -16.12
N PHE A 22 -1.63 4.18 -15.36
CA PHE A 22 -0.29 4.70 -15.15
C PHE A 22 0.60 3.71 -14.39
N PHE A 23 0.07 3.05 -13.36
CA PHE A 23 0.78 2.00 -12.63
C PHE A 23 1.17 0.82 -13.52
N ILE A 24 0.23 0.32 -14.35
CA ILE A 24 0.54 -0.75 -15.32
C ILE A 24 1.62 -0.30 -16.30
N PHE A 25 1.50 0.91 -16.85
CA PHE A 25 2.52 1.46 -17.75
C PHE A 25 3.91 1.52 -17.10
N ALA A 26 4.01 2.07 -15.89
CA ALA A 26 5.28 2.17 -15.16
C ALA A 26 5.87 0.79 -14.83
N LYS A 27 5.01 -0.17 -14.48
CA LYS A 27 5.41 -1.56 -14.23
C LYS A 27 5.97 -2.24 -15.47
N GLU A 28 5.34 -2.08 -16.63
CA GLU A 28 5.86 -2.63 -17.89
C GLU A 28 7.18 -1.97 -18.30
N ALA A 29 7.33 -0.65 -18.10
CA ALA A 29 8.58 0.06 -18.37
C ALA A 29 9.74 -0.49 -17.53
N LEU A 30 9.48 -0.91 -16.29
CA LEU A 30 10.47 -1.47 -15.38
C LEU A 30 10.89 -2.90 -15.72
N LYS A 31 10.01 -3.70 -16.35
CA LYS A 31 10.30 -5.12 -16.67
C LYS A 31 11.51 -5.32 -17.56
N ASN A 32 11.86 -4.32 -18.37
CA ASN A 32 13.01 -4.38 -19.27
C ASN A 32 14.35 -4.11 -18.56
N ASP A 33 14.32 -3.77 -17.26
CA ASP A 33 15.48 -3.50 -16.43
C ASP A 33 15.53 -4.49 -15.26
N GLU A 34 16.17 -5.64 -15.49
CA GLU A 34 16.25 -6.73 -14.50
C GLU A 34 16.90 -6.31 -13.17
N THR A 35 17.84 -5.35 -13.21
CA THR A 35 18.51 -4.86 -12.02
C THR A 35 17.55 -4.05 -11.15
N ASN A 36 16.87 -3.06 -11.73
CA ASN A 36 15.92 -2.24 -10.98
C ASN A 36 14.68 -3.03 -10.54
N TYR A 37 14.26 -4.02 -11.33
CA TYR A 37 13.19 -4.94 -10.94
C TYR A 37 13.51 -5.70 -9.65
N LYS A 38 14.75 -6.20 -9.49
CA LYS A 38 15.19 -6.88 -8.27
C LYS A 38 15.21 -5.93 -7.07
N ILE A 39 15.77 -4.73 -7.24
CA ILE A 39 15.86 -3.74 -6.15
C ILE A 39 14.45 -3.30 -5.69
N ILE A 40 13.51 -3.08 -6.62
CA ILE A 40 12.11 -2.76 -6.28
C ILE A 40 11.45 -3.90 -5.51
N ARG A 41 11.66 -5.14 -5.94
CA ARG A 41 11.11 -6.30 -5.23
C ARG A 41 11.63 -6.38 -3.79
N ASP A 42 12.94 -6.21 -3.61
CA ASP A 42 13.56 -6.26 -2.29
C ASP A 42 13.06 -5.12 -1.39
N PHE A 43 12.90 -3.92 -1.96
CA PHE A 43 12.28 -2.76 -1.29
C PHE A 43 10.85 -3.06 -0.83
N GLN A 44 10.01 -3.64 -1.69
CA GLN A 44 8.61 -3.96 -1.36
C GLN A 44 8.50 -5.02 -0.25
N ILE A 45 9.34 -6.07 -0.30
CA ILE A 45 9.35 -7.11 0.75
C ILE A 45 9.68 -6.49 2.11
N LYS A 46 10.71 -5.65 2.17
CA LYS A 46 11.12 -4.98 3.42
C LYS A 46 10.07 -3.98 3.89
N GLN A 47 9.44 -3.26 2.97
CA GLN A 47 8.32 -2.38 3.31
C GLN A 47 7.18 -3.17 3.98
N MET A 48 6.83 -4.36 3.46
CA MET A 48 5.82 -5.23 4.08
C MET A 48 6.26 -5.75 5.46
N GLU A 49 7.53 -6.11 5.65
CA GLU A 49 8.04 -6.54 6.95
C GLU A 49 7.93 -5.42 8.00
N ILE A 50 8.27 -4.18 7.61
CA ILE A 50 8.17 -3.00 8.47
C ILE A 50 6.72 -2.70 8.83
N GLN A 51 5.81 -2.72 7.85
CA GLN A 51 4.38 -2.49 8.09
C GLN A 51 3.80 -3.55 9.05
N GLN A 52 4.19 -4.81 8.90
CA GLN A 52 3.78 -5.87 9.83
C GLN A 52 4.35 -5.64 11.23
N ALA A 53 5.64 -5.30 11.35
CA ALA A 53 6.24 -5.00 12.64
C ALA A 53 5.50 -3.86 13.36
N GLN A 54 5.15 -2.79 12.65
CA GLN A 54 4.37 -1.67 13.18
C GLN A 54 2.99 -2.12 13.68
N LEU A 55 2.30 -2.96 12.91
CA LEU A 55 0.99 -3.48 13.27
C LEU A 55 1.02 -4.30 14.57
N PHE A 56 2.10 -5.06 14.78
CA PHE A 56 2.31 -5.86 15.99
C PHE A 56 3.00 -5.11 17.13
N GLY A 57 3.25 -3.80 16.98
CA GLY A 57 3.98 -3.00 17.98
C GLY A 57 5.43 -3.46 18.21
N LEU A 58 6.02 -4.15 17.24
CA LEU A 58 7.40 -4.62 17.31
C LEU A 58 8.35 -3.50 16.92
N ASP A 59 9.46 -3.40 17.66
CA ASP A 59 10.50 -2.42 17.36
C ASP A 59 11.17 -2.72 16.02
N ILE A 60 11.32 -1.68 15.20
CA ILE A 60 11.99 -1.78 13.91
C ILE A 60 13.44 -1.38 14.14
N SER A 61 14.36 -2.33 13.96
CA SER A 61 15.78 -2.03 14.11
C SER A 61 16.20 -0.88 13.19
N GLY A 62 17.09 0.00 13.69
CA GLY A 62 17.65 1.09 12.88
C GLY A 62 18.37 0.59 11.63
N GLU A 63 18.89 -0.65 11.66
CA GLU A 63 19.47 -1.33 10.50
C GLU A 63 18.45 -1.53 9.37
N LYS A 64 17.22 -1.98 9.69
CA LYS A 64 16.15 -2.16 8.69
C LYS A 64 15.72 -0.84 8.07
N GLN A 65 15.67 0.23 8.88
CA GLN A 65 15.37 1.58 8.36
C GLN A 65 16.49 2.06 7.42
N GLN A 66 17.75 1.92 7.82
CA GLN A 66 18.89 2.31 7.00
C GLN A 66 18.96 1.53 5.68
N GLU A 67 18.67 0.23 5.70
CA GLU A 67 18.62 -0.59 4.50
C GLU A 67 17.51 -0.14 3.53
N MET A 68 16.34 0.23 4.06
CA MET A 68 15.26 0.81 3.25
C MET A 68 15.66 2.13 2.60
N GLU A 69 16.32 3.02 3.33
CA GLU A 69 16.83 4.29 2.80
C GLU A 69 17.86 4.05 1.67
N GLN A 70 18.74 3.06 1.83
CA GLN A 70 19.72 2.69 0.81
C GLN A 70 19.04 2.18 -0.46
N LEU A 71 18.06 1.27 -0.33
CA LEU A 71 17.30 0.76 -1.46
C LEU A 71 16.55 1.90 -2.17
N TYR A 72 15.90 2.78 -1.42
CA TYR A 72 15.23 3.95 -1.99
C TYR A 72 16.21 4.85 -2.74
N SER A 73 17.39 5.11 -2.18
CA SER A 73 18.43 5.91 -2.81
C SER A 73 18.86 5.31 -4.15
N LEU A 74 19.11 3.99 -4.21
CA LEU A 74 19.45 3.29 -5.45
C LEU A 74 18.34 3.41 -6.50
N LEU A 75 17.08 3.23 -6.10
CA LEU A 75 15.92 3.37 -6.98
C LEU A 75 15.74 4.80 -7.48
N SER A 76 16.05 5.80 -6.66
CA SER A 76 15.92 7.22 -7.01
C SER A 76 16.85 7.64 -8.15
N LEU A 77 17.93 6.91 -8.40
CA LEU A 77 18.87 7.17 -9.49
C LEU A 77 18.33 6.74 -10.85
N ASN A 78 17.34 5.85 -10.91
CA ASN A 78 16.74 5.37 -12.15
C ASN A 78 15.36 6.02 -12.40
N PRO A 79 15.18 6.75 -13.52
CA PRO A 79 13.91 7.40 -13.83
C PRO A 79 12.70 6.45 -13.93
N ALA A 80 12.89 5.23 -14.46
CA ALA A 80 11.82 4.24 -14.57
C ALA A 80 11.42 3.68 -13.18
N ALA A 81 12.40 3.43 -12.31
CA ALA A 81 12.15 3.03 -10.93
C ALA A 81 11.41 4.12 -10.13
N ARG A 82 11.84 5.38 -10.27
CA ARG A 82 11.11 6.52 -9.69
C ARG A 82 9.68 6.61 -10.17
N THR A 83 9.48 6.50 -11.49
CA THR A 83 8.14 6.53 -12.10
C THR A 83 7.26 5.41 -11.54
N TYR A 84 7.83 4.21 -11.37
CA TYR A 84 7.13 3.08 -10.74
C TYR A 84 6.70 3.38 -9.31
N LEU A 85 7.61 3.87 -8.46
CA LEU A 85 7.31 4.20 -7.06
C LEU A 85 6.24 5.30 -6.95
N GLU A 86 6.32 6.33 -7.79
CA GLU A 86 5.31 7.39 -7.85
C GLU A 86 3.94 6.84 -8.28
N ALA A 87 3.91 5.92 -9.26
CA ALA A 87 2.68 5.29 -9.72
C ALA A 87 2.08 4.37 -8.65
N GLU A 88 2.91 3.59 -7.96
CA GLU A 88 2.51 2.73 -6.84
C GLU A 88 1.88 3.54 -5.70
N PHE A 89 2.48 4.67 -5.34
CA PHE A 89 1.93 5.56 -4.32
C PHE A 89 0.54 6.10 -4.71
N LYS A 90 0.35 6.52 -5.96
CA LYS A 90 -0.93 7.05 -6.45
C LYS A 90 -2.04 6.00 -6.40
N ILE A 91 -1.79 4.80 -6.94
CA ILE A 91 -2.79 3.73 -6.92
C ILE A 91 -3.07 3.28 -5.48
N SER A 92 -2.05 3.17 -4.63
CA SER A 92 -2.24 2.83 -3.21
C SER A 92 -3.13 3.84 -2.51
N ARG A 93 -2.92 5.14 -2.72
CA ARG A 93 -3.79 6.19 -2.15
C ARG A 93 -5.25 6.02 -2.61
N LEU A 94 -5.48 5.85 -3.92
CA LEU A 94 -6.83 5.66 -4.46
C LEU A 94 -7.52 4.46 -3.78
N ILE A 95 -6.83 3.33 -3.66
CA ILE A 95 -7.39 2.12 -3.03
C ILE A 95 -7.68 2.34 -1.54
N ASN A 96 -6.79 3.01 -0.80
CA ASN A 96 -6.99 3.32 0.61
C ASN A 96 -8.22 4.24 0.81
N ASP A 97 -8.38 5.26 -0.03
CA ASP A 97 -9.55 6.14 0.02
C ASP A 97 -10.84 5.38 -0.26
N VAL A 98 -10.84 4.49 -1.25
CA VAL A 98 -11.99 3.63 -1.55
C VAL A 98 -12.32 2.71 -0.37
N GLN A 99 -11.31 2.07 0.23
CA GLN A 99 -11.50 1.20 1.40
C GLN A 99 -12.08 1.98 2.59
N ARG A 100 -11.58 3.20 2.84
CA ARG A 100 -12.10 4.08 3.88
C ARG A 100 -13.57 4.43 3.65
N ILE A 101 -13.94 4.86 2.43
CA ILE A 101 -15.33 5.19 2.07
C ILE A 101 -16.26 4.00 2.28
N ILE A 102 -15.82 2.79 1.91
CA ILE A 102 -16.60 1.56 2.13
C ILE A 102 -16.71 1.25 3.63
N GLY A 103 -15.62 1.39 4.39
CA GLY A 103 -15.59 1.16 5.84
C GLY A 103 -16.51 2.12 6.61
N GLU A 104 -16.54 3.39 6.22
CA GLU A 104 -17.43 4.41 6.80
C GLU A 104 -18.91 4.01 6.73
N ALA A 105 -19.33 3.27 5.70
CA ALA A 105 -20.71 2.83 5.54
C ALA A 105 -21.17 1.79 6.58
N ILE A 106 -20.24 1.15 7.30
CA ILE A 106 -20.53 0.10 8.29
C ILE A 106 -20.08 0.48 9.70
N ILE A 107 -19.54 1.69 9.91
CA ILE A 107 -19.09 2.18 11.23
C ILE A 107 -20.23 2.12 12.26
N ASP A 108 -21.45 2.53 11.88
CA ASP A 108 -22.61 2.52 12.79
C ASP A 108 -23.17 1.11 13.04
N ALA A 109 -22.68 0.10 12.32
CA ALA A 109 -23.11 -1.30 12.41
C ALA A 109 -21.98 -2.21 12.92
N LEU A 110 -20.96 -1.64 13.59
CA LEU A 110 -19.87 -2.40 14.17
C LEU A 110 -20.41 -3.41 15.20
N PRO A 111 -19.79 -4.59 15.32
CA PRO A 111 -20.20 -5.57 16.31
C PRO A 111 -20.04 -5.01 17.73
N ILE A 112 -21.00 -5.35 18.60
CA ILE A 112 -20.94 -5.08 20.04
C ILE A 112 -19.60 -5.64 20.57
N GLY A 113 -18.75 -4.76 21.11
CA GLY A 113 -17.37 -5.07 21.54
C GLY A 113 -16.26 -4.38 20.73
N PHE A 114 -16.60 -3.67 19.64
CA PHE A 114 -15.73 -2.71 18.95
C PHE A 114 -16.24 -1.26 19.10
N GLU A 115 -17.25 -1.05 19.94
CA GLU A 115 -17.88 0.25 20.22
C GLU A 115 -17.08 1.05 21.27
N ASP A 116 -16.24 0.37 22.05
CA ASP A 116 -15.43 0.98 23.10
C ASP A 116 -13.98 1.10 22.62
N ASP A 117 -13.51 2.34 22.43
CA ASP A 117 -12.11 2.72 22.53
C ASP A 117 -11.63 2.54 24.00
N GLU A 118 -11.84 1.36 24.60
CA GLU A 118 -11.13 1.01 25.83
C GLU A 118 -9.67 0.75 25.42
N GLU A 119 -8.85 1.81 25.57
CA GLU A 119 -7.40 1.70 25.61
C GLU A 119 -7.04 0.41 26.38
N PRO A 120 -6.24 -0.51 25.81
CA PRO A 120 -5.79 -1.64 26.58
C PRO A 120 -5.08 -1.09 27.81
N GLU A 121 -5.69 -1.28 29.00
CA GLU A 121 -4.99 -1.16 30.28
C GLU A 121 -3.86 -2.18 30.24
N TYR A 122 -2.70 -1.75 29.74
CA TYR A 122 -1.46 -2.43 29.96
C TYR A 122 -1.23 -2.37 31.46
N TYR A 123 -1.59 -3.46 32.15
CA TYR A 123 -1.28 -3.64 33.56
C TYR A 123 0.21 -3.35 33.79
N SER A 124 0.40 -2.36 34.66
CA SER A 124 1.63 -1.82 35.25
C SER A 124 2.65 -2.85 35.68
#